data_AF-A0A259SD22-F1
#
_entry.id   AF-A0A259SD22-F1
#
_cell.length_a   1.000
_cell.length_b   1.000
_cell.length_c   1.000
_cell.angle_alpha   90.00
_cell.angle_beta   90.00
_cell.angle_gamma   90.00
#
_symmetry.space_group_name_H-M   'P 1'
#
loop_
_entity.id
_entity.type
_entity.pdbx_description
1 polymer ?
#
loop_
_entity_poly.entity_id
_entity_poly.type
_entity_poly.pdbx_seq_one_letter_code
_entity_poly.pdbx_strand_id
1 'polypeptide(L)' 'MSEHRQLLLQNEYNQRMNRQLYSVCGALSLDLLNQDLGAFFHSITGTLNHLLLVDRLWLARMQGQSYPVSR' A
#
# COMPACT_ATOMS: atom_id res chain seq x y z
N MET A 1 -13.06 -19.46 13.91
CA MET A 1 -13.57 -18.13 13.45
C MET A 1 -14.00 -18.29 12.01
N SER A 2 -15.11 -17.69 11.55
CA SER A 2 -15.49 -17.75 10.13
C SER A 2 -14.55 -16.90 9.29
N GLU A 3 -14.23 -17.37 8.07
CA GLU A 3 -13.33 -16.68 7.13
C GLU A 3 -13.78 -15.24 6.85
N HIS A 4 -15.10 -15.02 6.73
CA HIS A 4 -15.69 -13.69 6.58
C HIS A 4 -15.31 -12.73 7.71
N ARG A 5 -15.36 -13.17 8.97
CA ARG A 5 -14.99 -12.34 10.12
C ARG A 5 -13.50 -12.00 10.10
N GLN A 6 -12.67 -12.93 9.65
CA GLN A 6 -11.23 -12.71 9.52
C GLN A 6 -10.89 -11.68 8.43
N LEU A 7 -11.65 -11.63 7.32
CA LEU A 7 -11.48 -10.61 6.29
C LEU A 7 -11.87 -9.20 6.78
N LEU A 8 -12.96 -9.09 7.55
CA LEU A 8 -13.37 -7.81 8.15
C LEU A 8 -12.31 -7.26 9.12
N LEU A 9 -11.79 -8.11 10.01
CA LEU A 9 -10.72 -7.72 10.94
C LEU A 9 -9.44 -7.28 10.21
N GLN A 10 -9.06 -7.98 9.13
CA GLN A 10 -7.93 -7.57 8.30
C GLN A 10 -8.18 -6.24 7.60
N ASN A 11 -9.40 -5.98 7.12
CA ASN A 11 -9.76 -4.71 6.51
C ASN A 11 -9.61 -3.55 7.52
N GLU A 12 -10.20 -3.68 8.71
CA GLU A 12 -10.10 -2.67 9.77
C GLU A 12 -8.66 -2.41 10.18
N TYR A 13 -7.87 -3.48 10.32
CA TYR A 13 -6.44 -3.39 10.62
C TYR A 13 -5.68 -2.63 9.53
N ASN A 14 -5.86 -3.00 8.26
CA ASN A 14 -5.18 -2.37 7.12
C ASN A 14 -5.55 -0.88 7.02
N GLN A 15 -6.82 -0.52 7.21
CA GLN A 15 -7.23 0.88 7.23
C GLN A 15 -6.54 1.68 8.34
N ARG A 16 -6.44 1.12 9.55
CA ARG A 16 -5.76 1.77 10.67
C ARG A 16 -4.26 1.91 10.41
N MET A 17 -3.61 0.87 9.90
CA MET A 17 -2.18 0.89 9.60
C MET A 17 -1.86 1.90 8.50
N ASN A 18 -2.65 1.96 7.43
CA ASN A 18 -2.46 2.94 6.37
C ASN A 18 -2.54 4.37 6.91
N ARG A 19 -3.54 4.69 7.75
CA ARG A 19 -3.64 6.02 8.39
C ARG A 19 -2.40 6.36 9.23
N GLN A 20 -1.89 5.41 10.01
CA GLN A 20 -0.70 5.62 10.83
C GLN A 20 0.55 5.85 9.98
N LEU A 21 0.77 5.01 8.97
CA LEU A 21 1.91 5.12 8.06
C LEU A 21 1.87 6.44 7.29
N TYR A 22 0.72 6.82 6.74
CA TYR A 22 0.58 8.07 6.00
C TYR A 22 0.77 9.30 6.89
N SER A 23 0.33 9.25 8.15
CA SER A 23 0.57 10.34 9.10
C SER A 23 2.06 10.58 9.33
N VAL A 24 2.83 9.52 9.57
CA VAL A 24 4.28 9.61 9.78
C VAL A 24 4.99 10.03 8.49
N CYS A 25 4.67 9.40 7.36
CA CYS A 25 5.30 9.72 6.08
C CYS A 25 4.98 11.15 5.61
N GLY A 26 3.78 11.65 5.88
CA GLY A 26 3.37 13.01 5.52
C GLY A 26 4.11 14.11 6.28
N ALA A 27 4.79 13.78 7.38
CA ALA A 27 5.64 14.70 8.13
C ALA A 27 7.12 14.70 7.68
N LEU A 28 7.51 13.78 6.79
CA LEU A 28 8.87 13.67 6.29
C LEU A 28 9.12 14.62 5.10
N SER A 29 10.37 15.04 4.94
CA SER A 29 10.80 15.76 3.73
C SER A 29 10.80 14.82 2.52
N LEU A 30 10.70 15.40 1.33
CA LEU A 30 10.78 14.64 0.08
C LEU A 30 12.11 13.89 -0.07
N ASP A 31 13.21 14.48 0.40
CA ASP A 31 14.53 13.86 0.39
C ASP A 31 14.56 12.58 1.23
N LEU A 32 13.99 12.62 2.44
CA LEU A 32 13.89 11.45 3.31
C LEU A 32 12.96 10.38 2.74
N LEU A 33 11.84 10.77 2.13
CA LEU A 33 10.91 9.84 1.51
C LEU A 33 11.54 9.07 0.34
N ASN A 34 12.43 9.73 -0.42
CA ASN A 34 13.09 9.15 -1.59
C ASN A 34 14.48 8.58 -1.30
N GLN A 35 15.00 8.74 -0.08
CA GLN A 35 16.30 8.22 0.30
C GLN A 35 16.32 6.69 0.18
N ASP A 36 17.38 6.16 -0.42
CA ASP A 36 17.65 4.73 -0.44
C ASP A 36 18.15 4.28 0.94
N LEU A 37 17.39 3.37 1.56
CA LEU A 37 17.66 2.77 2.87
C LEU A 37 17.94 1.26 2.77
N GLY A 38 18.22 0.74 1.57
CA GLY A 38 18.53 -0.67 1.34
C GLY A 38 17.33 -1.62 1.43
N ALA A 39 16.11 -1.08 1.42
CA ALA A 39 14.89 -1.89 1.30
C ALA A 39 14.75 -2.45 -0.12
N PHE A 40 13.89 -3.46 -0.32
CA PHE A 40 13.69 -4.07 -1.65
C PHE A 40 13.27 -3.06 -2.74
N PHE A 41 12.45 -2.07 -2.37
CA PHE A 41 12.06 -0.96 -3.26
C PHE A 41 12.88 0.31 -3.02
N HIS A 42 14.07 0.18 -2.41
CA HIS A 42 15.07 1.20 -2.09
C HIS A 42 14.58 2.25 -1.07
N SER A 43 13.45 2.90 -1.32
CA SER A 43 12.95 4.02 -0.52
C SER A 43 11.54 3.80 0.05
N ILE A 44 11.11 4.72 0.92
CA ILE A 44 9.74 4.76 1.45
C ILE A 44 8.75 4.98 0.30
N THR A 45 9.02 5.96 -0.58
CA THR A 45 8.20 6.22 -1.76
C THR A 45 8.12 4.99 -2.67
N GLY A 46 9.24 4.32 -2.94
CA GLY A 46 9.26 3.10 -3.76
C GLY A 46 8.38 2.00 -3.18
N THR A 47 8.46 1.79 -1.86
CA THR A 47 7.65 0.80 -1.15
C THR A 47 6.15 1.16 -1.19
N LEU A 48 5.79 2.42 -0.92
CA LEU A 48 4.39 2.86 -0.95
C LEU A 48 3.80 2.83 -2.37
N ASN A 49 4.59 3.15 -3.39
CA ASN A 49 4.17 3.04 -4.79
C ASN A 49 3.89 1.58 -5.18
N HIS A 50 4.72 0.64 -4.71
CA HIS A 50 4.48 -0.78 -4.94
C HIS A 50 3.16 -1.24 -4.29
N LEU A 51 2.91 -0.86 -3.03
CA LEU A 51 1.66 -1.19 -2.35
C LEU A 51 0.45 -0.63 -3.10
N LEU A 52 0.51 0.64 -3.52
CA LEU A 52 -0.57 1.27 -4.30
C LEU A 52 -0.82 0.56 -5.63
N LEU A 53 0.23 0.16 -6.35
CA LEU A 53 0.10 -0.59 -7.60
C LEU A 53 -0.60 -1.94 -7.36
N VAL A 54 -0.18 -2.68 -6.35
CA VAL A 54 -0.73 -4.01 -6.02
C VAL A 54 -2.19 -3.90 -5.59
N ASP A 55 -2.54 -2.91 -4.76
CA ASP A 55 -3.92 -2.64 -4.34
C ASP A 55 -4.83 -2.38 -5.55
N ARG A 56 -4.39 -1.50 -6.46
CA ARG A 56 -5.16 -1.19 -7.68
C ARG A 56 -5.34 -2.41 -8.58
N LEU A 57 -4.29 -3.22 -8.73
CA LEU A 57 -4.33 -4.44 -9.55
C LEU A 57 -5.33 -5.46 -8.98
N TRP A 58 -5.30 -5.71 -7.68
CA TRP A 58 -6.21 -6.67 -7.04
C TRP A 58 -7.64 -6.19 -7.00
N LEU A 59 -7.88 -4.90 -6.69
CA LEU A 59 -9.21 -4.32 -6.70
C LEU A 59 -9.85 -4.40 -8.09
N ALA A 60 -9.08 -4.09 -9.15
CA ALA A 60 -9.56 -4.25 -10.52
C ALA A 60 -9.97 -5.70 -10.80
N ARG A 61 -9.10 -6.68 -10.47
CA ARG A 61 -9.38 -8.11 -10.68
C ARG A 61 -10.61 -8.59 -9.91
N MET A 62 -10.79 -8.16 -8.67
CA MET A 62 -11.97 -8.49 -7.86
C MET A 62 -13.26 -7.92 -8.45
N GLN A 63 -13.18 -6.79 -9.17
CA GLN A 63 -14.28 -6.18 -9.90
C GLN A 63 -14.47 -6.76 -11.31
N GLY A 64 -13.68 -7.75 -11.73
CA GLY A 64 -13.69 -8.27 -13.10
C GLY A 64 -13.13 -7.29 -14.14
N GLN A 65 -12.39 -6.27 -13.71
CA GLN A 65 -11.77 -5.25 -14.56
C GLN A 65 -10.28 -5.55 -14.77
N SER A 66 -9.71 -5.02 -15.86
CA SER A 66 -8.26 -5.00 -16.07
C SER A 66 -7.67 -3.70 -15.52
N TYR A 67 -6.49 -3.79 -14.91
CA TYR A 67 -5.71 -2.61 -14.55
C TYR A 67 -4.70 -2.32 -15.67
N PRO A 68 -4.76 -1.16 -16.34
CA PRO A 68 -3.84 -0.85 -17.43
C PRO A 68 -2.44 -0.59 -16.85
N VAL A 69 -1.48 -1.42 -17.26
CA VAL A 69 -0.07 -1.23 -16.95
C VAL A 69 0.58 -0.58 -18.17
N SER A 70 0.83 0.73 -18.09
CA SER A 70 1.68 1.42 -19.05
C SER A 70 3.14 1.04 -18.80
N ARG A 71 3.83 0.57 -19.84
CA ARG A 71 5.29 0.38 -19.82
C ARG A 71 5.99 1.72 -19.99
#